data_AF-A0A0M9AG31-F1
#
_entry.id   AF-A0A0M9AG31-F1
#
_cell.length_a   1.000
_cell.length_b   1.000
_cell.length_c   1.000
_cell.angle_alpha   90.00
_cell.angle_beta   90.00
_cell.angle_gamma   90.00
#
_symmetry.space_group_name_H-M   'P 1'
#
loop_
_entity.id
_entity.type
_entity.pdbx_description
1 polymer ?
#
loop_
_entity_poly.entity_id
_entity_poly.type
_entity_poly.pdbx_seq_one_letter_code
_entity_poly.pdbx_strand_id
1 'polypeptide(L)'
;MKDARDWVAHLEAYLPLALSGEDPEGVHQVRVAGRRLRAYLDLLGFRVLKDDLRFLVRQAGRVRDLEVALGRPLPEGFREHLRAELSEARRSLVALLRSPWMGALLRALRHLPPLDKGQARKRLRRPQERLEARFLELRAEPSLERLHAFRRALRRVRYAKEFLGLSTKREKALQEVLGEVNDLRVLKDLLLAYLHRREDPEARSYLEGLESALEAATRRALEGLGLGSIPRG
;
A
#
# COMPACT_ATOMS: atom_id res chain seq x y z
N MET A 1 19.50 10.45 -6.90
CA MET A 1 18.65 9.27 -6.62
C MET A 1 18.74 9.01 -5.14
N LYS A 2 17.60 8.83 -4.45
CA LYS A 2 17.60 8.50 -3.02
C LYS A 2 18.07 7.04 -2.84
N ASP A 3 19.15 6.81 -2.10
CA ASP A 3 19.66 5.50 -1.70
C ASP A 3 18.95 5.02 -0.40
N ALA A 4 19.29 3.85 0.14
CA ALA A 4 18.72 3.35 1.39
C ALA A 4 18.90 4.33 2.54
N ARG A 5 20.09 4.94 2.67
CA ARG A 5 20.37 5.93 3.73
C ARG A 5 19.41 7.11 3.68
N ASP A 6 19.09 7.60 2.48
CA ASP A 6 18.13 8.69 2.31
C ASP A 6 16.72 8.30 2.76
N TRP A 7 16.31 7.04 2.53
CA TRP A 7 15.00 6.56 2.99
C TRP A 7 14.95 6.21 4.47
N VAL A 8 16.09 5.84 5.07
CA VAL A 8 16.20 5.69 6.54
C VAL A 8 16.14 7.06 7.19
N ALA A 9 16.91 8.03 6.71
CA ALA A 9 16.85 9.41 7.21
C ALA A 9 15.45 10.02 7.02
N HIS A 10 14.80 9.75 5.88
CA HIS A 10 13.40 10.12 5.65
C HIS A 10 12.48 9.47 6.67
N LEU A 11 12.60 8.16 6.92
CA LEU A 11 11.79 7.47 7.92
C LEU A 11 11.95 8.14 9.29
N GLU A 12 13.19 8.36 9.73
CA GLU A 12 13.54 8.97 11.02
C GLU A 12 12.98 10.39 11.16
N ALA A 13 13.09 11.21 10.11
CA ALA A 13 12.57 12.58 10.10
C ALA A 13 11.05 12.65 10.28
N TYR A 14 10.30 11.64 9.82
CA TYR A 14 8.84 11.59 9.95
C TYR A 14 8.34 10.80 11.17
N LEU A 15 9.23 10.18 11.96
CA LEU A 15 8.81 9.51 13.21
C LEU A 15 8.19 10.47 14.22
N PRO A 16 8.73 11.67 14.50
CA PRO A 16 8.10 12.60 15.42
C PRO A 16 6.67 12.96 15.02
N LEU A 17 6.43 13.20 13.72
CA LEU A 17 5.10 13.53 13.21
C LEU A 17 4.13 12.33 13.29
N ALA A 18 4.61 11.13 12.99
CA ALA A 18 3.82 9.91 13.15
C ALA A 18 3.50 9.61 14.63
N LEU A 19 4.37 10.02 15.56
CA LEU A 19 4.18 9.87 17.00
C LEU A 19 3.23 10.91 17.59
N SER A 20 3.20 12.15 17.06
CA SER A 20 2.25 13.17 17.53
C SER A 20 0.82 12.83 17.11
N GLY A 21 0.64 12.26 15.92
CA GLY A 21 -0.67 11.90 15.38
C GLY A 21 -1.53 13.11 14.97
N GLU A 22 -0.95 14.30 14.98
CA GLU A 22 -1.58 15.57 14.59
C GLU A 22 -1.80 15.64 13.08
N ASP A 23 -0.84 15.12 12.30
CA ASP A 23 -0.90 15.09 10.84
C ASP A 23 -0.87 13.65 10.31
N PRO A 24 -1.91 13.21 9.56
CA PRO A 24 -1.93 11.94 8.83
C PRO A 24 -0.71 11.70 7.92
N GLU A 25 -0.02 12.77 7.51
CA GLU A 25 1.16 12.71 6.66
C GLU A 25 2.34 11.99 7.33
N GLY A 26 2.48 12.08 8.67
CA GLY A 26 3.52 11.35 9.40
C GLY A 26 3.43 9.84 9.18
N VAL A 27 2.23 9.28 9.38
CA VAL A 27 1.97 7.84 9.17
C VAL A 27 2.08 7.47 7.69
N HIS A 28 1.63 8.35 6.78
CA HIS A 28 1.78 8.17 5.35
C HIS A 28 3.25 7.99 4.96
N GLN A 29 4.13 8.86 5.46
CA GLN A 29 5.56 8.85 5.13
C GLN A 29 6.31 7.67 5.75
N VAL A 30 5.97 7.24 6.97
CA VAL A 30 6.45 5.98 7.56
C VAL A 30 6.11 4.80 6.64
N ARG A 31 4.87 4.74 6.14
CA ARG A 31 4.40 3.68 5.23
C ARG A 31 5.14 3.73 3.89
N VAL A 32 5.39 4.91 3.34
CA VAL A 32 6.13 5.10 2.09
C VAL A 32 7.58 4.65 2.24
N ALA A 33 8.29 5.13 3.28
CA ALA A 33 9.68 4.77 3.53
C ALA A 33 9.83 3.27 3.75
N GLY A 34 8.98 2.65 4.58
CA GLY A 34 9.00 1.20 4.81
C GLY A 34 8.79 0.38 3.54
N ARG A 35 7.86 0.78 2.65
CA ARG A 35 7.65 0.09 1.36
C ARG A 35 8.86 0.20 0.43
N ARG A 36 9.55 1.34 0.43
CA ARG A 36 10.72 1.58 -0.40
C ARG A 36 11.94 0.82 0.12
N LEU A 37 12.17 0.83 1.43
CA LEU A 37 13.22 0.02 2.06
C LEU A 37 13.02 -1.47 1.80
N ARG A 38 11.78 -1.98 1.74
CA ARG A 38 11.51 -3.36 1.31
C ARG A 38 11.93 -3.62 -0.13
N ALA A 39 11.64 -2.70 -1.05
CA ALA A 39 12.09 -2.82 -2.44
C ALA A 39 13.62 -2.75 -2.54
N TYR A 40 14.27 -1.95 -1.68
CA TYR A 40 15.72 -1.91 -1.57
C TYR A 40 16.31 -3.26 -1.13
N LEU A 41 15.75 -3.88 -0.08
CA LEU A 41 16.15 -5.24 0.35
C LEU A 41 15.96 -6.28 -0.75
N ASP A 42 14.96 -6.12 -1.62
CA ASP A 42 14.78 -6.99 -2.77
C ASP A 42 15.91 -6.86 -3.80
N LEU A 43 16.37 -5.63 -4.06
CA LEU A 43 17.52 -5.36 -4.93
C LEU A 43 18.84 -5.84 -4.28
N LEU A 44 18.95 -5.78 -2.96
CA LEU A 44 20.03 -6.41 -2.20
C LEU A 44 19.92 -7.93 -2.12
N GLY A 45 18.80 -8.53 -2.53
CA GLY A 45 18.58 -9.96 -2.41
C GLY A 45 18.49 -10.44 -0.95
N PHE A 46 18.37 -9.52 0.00
CA PHE A 46 18.34 -9.83 1.42
C PHE A 46 16.95 -10.33 1.81
N ARG A 47 16.90 -11.30 2.72
CA ARG A 47 15.65 -11.78 3.35
C ARG A 47 15.45 -11.20 4.75
N VAL A 48 16.55 -10.97 5.46
CA VAL A 48 16.56 -10.31 6.77
C VAL A 48 15.89 -8.93 6.69
N LEU A 49 15.22 -8.51 7.77
CA LEU A 49 14.48 -7.25 7.91
C LEU A 49 13.23 -7.09 7.02
N LYS A 50 12.96 -8.00 6.08
CA LYS A 50 11.76 -7.90 5.23
C LYS A 50 10.48 -8.06 6.01
N ASP A 51 10.48 -8.96 6.98
CA ASP A 51 9.33 -9.27 7.80
C ASP A 51 9.09 -8.18 8.84
N ASP A 52 10.17 -7.61 9.39
CA ASP A 52 10.11 -6.43 10.25
C ASP A 52 9.52 -5.21 9.53
N LEU A 53 10.04 -4.88 8.34
CA LEU A 53 9.49 -3.80 7.53
C LEU A 53 8.06 -4.09 7.06
N ARG A 54 7.72 -5.36 6.77
CA ARG A 54 6.35 -5.77 6.43
C ARG A 54 5.43 -5.51 7.61
N PHE A 55 5.87 -5.84 8.83
CA PHE A 55 5.11 -5.59 10.05
C PHE A 55 4.90 -4.09 10.28
N LEU A 56 5.95 -3.27 10.21
CA LEU A 56 5.86 -1.80 10.31
C LEU A 56 4.88 -1.22 9.28
N VAL A 57 5.03 -1.59 8.00
CA VAL A 57 4.17 -1.12 6.91
C VAL A 57 2.72 -1.54 7.10
N ARG A 58 2.46 -2.71 7.71
CA ARG A 58 1.10 -3.18 8.00
C ARG A 58 0.45 -2.35 9.11
N GLN A 59 1.17 -2.07 10.19
CA GLN A 59 0.65 -1.27 11.30
C GLN A 59 0.36 0.18 10.87
N ALA A 60 1.32 0.83 10.19
CA ALA A 60 1.10 2.14 9.60
C ALA A 60 0.01 2.11 8.50
N GLY A 61 -0.11 0.98 7.79
CA GLY A 61 -1.16 0.73 6.81
C GLY A 61 -2.57 0.81 7.40
N ARG A 62 -2.80 0.12 8.53
CA ARG A 62 -4.10 0.12 9.22
C ARG A 62 -4.56 1.53 9.58
N VAL A 63 -3.70 2.33 10.20
CA VAL A 63 -3.99 3.71 10.58
C VAL A 63 -4.33 4.55 9.34
N ARG A 64 -3.49 4.47 8.29
CA ARG A 64 -3.71 5.25 7.06
C ARG A 64 -5.00 4.87 6.34
N ASP A 65 -5.33 3.58 6.30
CA ASP A 65 -6.53 3.10 5.62
C ASP A 65 -7.80 3.60 6.34
N LEU A 66 -7.78 3.68 7.68
CA LEU A 66 -8.85 4.29 8.48
C LEU A 66 -8.95 5.81 8.30
N GLU A 67 -7.83 6.52 8.29
CA GLU A 67 -7.80 7.98 8.02
C GLU A 67 -8.37 8.34 6.65
N VAL A 68 -8.02 7.55 5.62
CA VAL A 68 -8.55 7.73 4.26
C VAL A 68 -10.05 7.45 4.21
N ALA A 69 -10.53 6.41 4.90
CA ALA A 69 -11.95 6.11 4.97
C ALA A 69 -12.74 7.23 5.67
N LEU A 70 -12.23 7.75 6.79
CA LEU A 70 -12.87 8.84 7.56
C LEU A 70 -12.89 10.18 6.80
N GLY A 71 -12.08 10.36 5.77
CA GLY A 71 -12.14 11.51 4.87
C GLY A 71 -13.32 11.50 3.88
N ARG A 72 -14.16 10.46 3.91
CA ARG A 72 -15.34 10.30 3.05
C ARG A 72 -16.64 10.56 3.81
N PRO A 73 -17.75 10.88 3.11
CA PRO A 73 -19.07 10.80 3.71
C PRO A 73 -19.40 9.34 4.03
N LEU A 74 -19.76 9.07 5.29
CA LEU A 74 -20.04 7.75 5.85
C LEU A 74 -21.31 7.82 6.71
N PRO A 75 -22.08 6.72 6.80
CA PRO A 75 -23.13 6.55 7.81
C PRO A 75 -22.59 6.79 9.21
N GLU A 76 -23.39 7.40 10.10
CA GLU A 76 -22.86 7.89 11.38
C GLU A 76 -22.37 6.74 12.28
N GLY A 77 -23.13 5.64 12.37
CA GLY A 77 -22.72 4.47 13.14
C GLY A 77 -21.41 3.84 12.65
N PHE A 78 -21.21 3.79 11.34
CA PHE A 78 -19.97 3.30 10.74
C PHE A 78 -18.81 4.28 10.98
N ARG A 79 -19.05 5.59 10.85
CA ARG A 79 -18.05 6.64 11.12
C ARG A 79 -17.56 6.59 12.57
N GLU A 80 -18.45 6.47 13.53
CA GLU A 80 -18.11 6.34 14.95
C GLU A 80 -17.26 5.09 15.21
N HIS A 81 -17.64 3.96 14.61
CA HIS A 81 -16.86 2.73 14.68
C HIS A 81 -15.44 2.92 14.13
N LEU A 82 -15.29 3.52 12.95
CA LEU A 82 -13.96 3.78 12.37
C LEU A 82 -13.12 4.75 13.20
N ARG A 83 -13.73 5.74 13.87
CA ARG A 83 -13.02 6.64 14.81
C ARG A 83 -12.47 5.87 16.01
N ALA A 84 -13.24 4.94 16.58
CA ALA A 84 -12.79 4.10 17.67
C ALA A 84 -11.63 3.19 17.24
N GLU A 85 -11.79 2.50 16.11
CA GLU A 85 -10.73 1.66 15.51
C GLU A 85 -9.46 2.46 15.17
N LEU A 86 -9.61 3.70 14.69
CA LEU A 86 -8.46 4.58 14.42
C LEU A 86 -7.72 4.94 15.70
N SER A 87 -8.46 5.24 16.77
CA SER A 87 -7.89 5.53 18.08
C SER A 87 -7.06 4.34 18.61
N GLU A 88 -7.59 3.12 18.51
CA GLU A 88 -6.88 1.89 18.87
C GLU A 88 -5.66 1.61 17.99
N ALA A 89 -5.81 1.73 16.68
CA ALA A 89 -4.73 1.53 15.73
C ALA A 89 -3.59 2.55 15.94
N ARG A 90 -3.92 3.82 16.24
CA ARG A 90 -2.94 4.86 16.58
C ARG A 90 -2.20 4.54 17.86
N ARG A 91 -2.90 4.14 18.94
CA ARG A 91 -2.25 3.69 20.18
C ARG A 91 -1.27 2.56 19.93
N SER A 92 -1.69 1.57 19.15
CA SER A 92 -0.87 0.40 18.80
C SER A 92 0.36 0.79 17.96
N LEU A 93 0.19 1.68 16.99
CA LEU A 93 1.30 2.20 16.19
C LEU A 93 2.28 3.01 17.04
N VAL A 94 1.81 3.91 17.90
CA VAL A 94 2.67 4.71 18.79
C VAL A 94 3.48 3.80 19.73
N ALA A 95 2.84 2.80 20.33
CA ALA A 95 3.53 1.82 21.17
C ALA A 95 4.62 1.07 20.39
N LEU A 96 4.32 0.65 19.14
CA LEU A 96 5.30 0.03 18.27
C LEU A 96 6.48 0.97 17.94
N LEU A 97 6.19 2.22 17.55
CA LEU A 97 7.21 3.18 17.14
C LEU A 97 8.14 3.58 18.30
N ARG A 98 7.63 3.54 19.54
CA ARG A 98 8.43 3.77 20.77
C ARG A 98 9.17 2.52 21.27
N SER A 99 8.92 1.35 20.68
CA SER A 99 9.46 0.09 21.18
C SER A 99 10.97 -0.04 20.95
N PRO A 100 11.68 -0.83 21.79
CA PRO A 100 13.08 -1.19 21.55
C PRO A 100 13.31 -1.89 20.20
N TRP A 101 12.31 -2.66 19.74
CA TRP A 101 12.32 -3.30 18.42
C TRP A 101 12.45 -2.28 17.28
N MET A 102 11.73 -1.15 17.35
CA MET A 102 11.84 -0.09 16.34
C MET A 102 13.24 0.51 16.32
N GLY A 103 13.83 0.76 17.49
CA GLY A 103 15.21 1.23 17.60
C GLY A 103 16.22 0.24 17.01
N ALA A 104 16.05 -1.06 17.25
CA ALA A 104 16.88 -2.11 16.66
C ALA A 104 16.74 -2.18 15.14
N LEU A 105 15.50 -2.09 14.62
CA LEU A 105 15.22 -2.06 13.19
C LEU A 105 15.92 -0.87 12.51
N LEU A 106 15.79 0.34 13.06
CA LEU A 106 16.44 1.54 12.51
C LEU A 106 17.97 1.39 12.46
N ARG A 107 18.59 0.90 13.56
CA ARG A 107 20.05 0.64 13.57
C ARG A 107 20.45 -0.34 12.47
N ALA A 108 19.73 -1.46 12.32
CA ALA A 108 20.01 -2.44 11.28
C ALA A 108 19.87 -1.84 9.86
N LEU A 109 18.85 -1.00 9.64
CA LEU A 109 18.62 -0.35 8.35
C LEU A 109 19.71 0.67 7.99
N ARG A 110 20.28 1.39 8.97
CA ARG A 110 21.40 2.34 8.74
C ARG A 110 22.65 1.64 8.20
N HIS A 111 22.84 0.36 8.51
CA HIS A 111 23.98 -0.45 8.08
C HIS A 111 23.76 -1.20 6.77
N LEU A 112 22.65 -0.95 6.06
CA LEU A 112 22.45 -1.56 4.75
C LEU A 112 23.57 -1.14 3.77
N PRO A 113 24.15 -2.09 3.02
CA PRO A 113 25.17 -1.76 2.04
C PRO A 113 24.56 -1.01 0.84
N PRO A 114 25.37 -0.24 0.10
CA PRO A 114 24.94 0.36 -1.16
C PRO A 114 24.59 -0.72 -2.20
N LEU A 115 23.74 -0.38 -3.16
CA LEU A 115 23.45 -1.29 -4.27
C LEU A 115 24.63 -1.39 -5.23
N ASP A 116 25.06 -2.62 -5.50
CA ASP A 116 25.76 -2.90 -6.76
C ASP A 116 24.74 -2.79 -7.92
N LYS A 117 24.90 -1.80 -8.80
CA LYS A 117 23.93 -1.51 -9.87
C LYS A 117 23.79 -2.67 -10.85
N GLY A 118 24.85 -3.42 -11.12
CA GLY A 118 24.83 -4.56 -12.03
C GLY A 118 23.98 -5.70 -11.48
N GLN A 119 24.23 -6.09 -10.23
CA GLN A 119 23.48 -7.12 -9.52
C GLN A 119 22.05 -6.69 -9.23
N ALA A 120 21.83 -5.44 -8.86
CA ALA A 120 20.48 -4.91 -8.63
C ALA A 120 19.64 -4.93 -9.91
N ARG A 121 20.21 -4.58 -11.08
CA ARG A 121 19.54 -4.74 -12.39
C ARG A 121 19.21 -6.20 -12.70
N LYS A 122 20.14 -7.13 -12.45
CA LYS A 122 19.86 -8.58 -12.61
C LYS A 122 18.70 -9.02 -11.71
N ARG A 123 18.65 -8.52 -10.47
CA ARG A 123 17.61 -8.85 -9.49
C ARG A 123 16.26 -8.20 -9.78
N LEU A 124 16.22 -7.06 -10.50
CA LEU A 124 14.99 -6.42 -10.96
C LEU A 124 14.20 -7.31 -11.94
N ARG A 125 14.86 -8.20 -12.68
CA ARG A 125 14.21 -9.11 -13.64
C ARG A 125 13.08 -9.91 -13.00
N ARG A 126 13.31 -10.52 -11.83
CA ARG A 126 12.29 -11.33 -11.14
C ARG A 126 11.03 -10.53 -10.75
N PRO A 127 11.11 -9.35 -10.11
CA PRO A 127 9.97 -8.47 -9.93
C PRO A 127 9.23 -8.10 -11.22
N GLN A 128 9.94 -7.87 -12.34
CA GLN A 128 9.33 -7.56 -13.63
C GLN A 128 8.60 -8.76 -14.21
N GLU A 129 9.22 -9.94 -14.24
CA GLU A 129 8.59 -11.20 -14.65
C GLU A 129 7.33 -11.48 -13.83
N ARG A 130 7.39 -11.23 -12.52
CA ARG A 130 6.21 -11.36 -11.65
C ARG A 130 5.14 -10.32 -11.97
N LEU A 131 5.50 -9.09 -12.31
CA LEU A 131 4.53 -8.07 -12.72
C LEU A 131 3.81 -8.50 -13.99
N GLU A 132 4.54 -8.97 -14.99
CA GLU A 132 3.96 -9.46 -16.24
C GLU A 132 3.10 -10.70 -16.02
N ALA A 133 3.54 -11.66 -15.21
CA ALA A 133 2.73 -12.82 -14.85
C ALA A 133 1.38 -12.40 -14.21
N ARG A 134 1.40 -11.44 -13.27
CA ARG A 134 0.15 -10.92 -12.67
C ARG A 134 -0.72 -10.17 -13.67
N PHE A 135 -0.13 -9.52 -14.66
CA PHE A 135 -0.89 -8.88 -15.74
C PHE A 135 -1.57 -9.92 -16.64
N LEU A 136 -0.86 -11.00 -17.00
CA LEU A 136 -1.42 -12.10 -17.78
C LEU A 136 -2.54 -12.82 -17.03
N GLU A 137 -2.35 -13.11 -15.74
CA GLU A 137 -3.41 -13.66 -14.89
C GLU A 137 -4.64 -12.73 -14.85
N LEU A 138 -4.42 -11.42 -14.67
CA LEU A 138 -5.50 -10.43 -14.67
C LEU A 138 -6.22 -10.35 -16.01
N ARG A 139 -5.49 -10.45 -17.12
CA ARG A 139 -6.04 -10.46 -18.48
C ARG A 139 -6.87 -11.71 -18.76
N ALA A 140 -6.39 -12.86 -18.31
CA ALA A 140 -7.06 -14.14 -18.52
C ALA A 140 -8.40 -14.20 -17.78
N GLU A 141 -8.44 -13.72 -16.54
CA GLU A 141 -9.65 -13.73 -15.74
C GLU A 141 -9.67 -12.50 -14.82
N PRO A 142 -10.30 -11.40 -15.27
CA PRO A 142 -10.36 -10.15 -14.52
C PRO A 142 -11.07 -10.31 -13.17
N SER A 143 -10.39 -9.96 -12.08
CA SER A 143 -10.97 -9.95 -10.73
C SER A 143 -10.34 -8.87 -9.84
N LEU A 144 -11.06 -8.45 -8.80
CA LEU A 144 -10.56 -7.47 -7.82
C LEU A 144 -9.28 -7.94 -7.11
N GLU A 145 -9.19 -9.24 -6.84
CA GLU A 145 -8.03 -9.87 -6.20
C GLU A 145 -6.80 -9.83 -7.10
N ARG A 146 -6.96 -10.20 -8.38
CA ARG A 146 -5.88 -10.14 -9.37
C ARG A 146 -5.45 -8.70 -9.66
N LEU A 147 -6.41 -7.76 -9.69
CA LEU A 147 -6.13 -6.34 -9.85
C LEU A 147 -5.32 -5.81 -8.66
N HIS A 148 -5.66 -6.23 -7.43
CA HIS A 148 -4.88 -5.93 -6.24
C HIS A 148 -3.45 -6.52 -6.30
N ALA A 149 -3.33 -7.78 -6.72
CA ALA A 149 -2.05 -8.47 -6.86
C ALA A 149 -1.15 -7.76 -7.89
N PHE A 150 -1.71 -7.40 -9.05
CA PHE A 150 -1.04 -6.61 -10.09
C PHE A 150 -0.58 -5.25 -9.54
N ARG A 151 -1.47 -4.48 -8.89
CA ARG A 151 -1.13 -3.18 -8.26
C ARG A 151 0.01 -3.30 -7.25
N ARG A 152 0.04 -4.38 -6.45
CA ARG A 152 1.14 -4.64 -5.49
C ARG A 152 2.46 -4.90 -6.20
N ALA A 153 2.47 -5.74 -7.24
CA ALA A 153 3.66 -6.02 -8.05
C ALA A 153 4.16 -4.74 -8.74
N LEU A 154 3.25 -3.94 -9.29
CA LEU A 154 3.54 -2.68 -9.98
C LEU A 154 4.25 -1.67 -9.08
N ARG A 155 3.77 -1.50 -7.84
CA ARG A 155 4.44 -0.63 -6.84
C ARG A 155 5.86 -1.07 -6.54
N ARG A 156 6.08 -2.38 -6.41
CA ARG A 156 7.39 -2.95 -6.10
C ARG A 156 8.37 -2.72 -7.26
N VAL A 157 7.94 -2.94 -8.50
CA VAL A 157 8.73 -2.64 -9.70
C VAL A 157 9.02 -1.14 -9.79
N ARG A 158 8.03 -0.28 -9.56
CA ARG A 158 8.22 1.19 -9.56
C ARG A 158 9.34 1.60 -8.60
N TYR A 159 9.26 1.21 -7.34
CA TYR A 159 10.28 1.58 -6.35
C TYR A 159 11.66 1.07 -6.72
N ALA A 160 11.75 -0.17 -7.21
CA ALA A 160 13.01 -0.75 -7.65
C ALA A 160 13.61 0.02 -8.85
N LYS A 161 12.78 0.45 -9.81
CA LYS A 161 13.22 1.29 -10.95
C LYS A 161 13.70 2.68 -10.49
N GLU A 162 13.02 3.30 -9.53
CA GLU A 162 13.45 4.58 -8.95
C GLU A 162 14.84 4.48 -8.30
N PHE A 163 15.13 3.40 -7.57
CA PHE A 163 16.47 3.12 -7.00
C PHE A 163 17.55 2.83 -8.05
N LEU A 164 17.18 2.55 -9.29
CA LEU A 164 18.11 2.31 -10.39
C LEU A 164 18.20 3.47 -11.39
N GLY A 165 17.48 4.56 -11.13
CA GLY A 165 17.40 5.72 -12.03
C GLY A 165 16.68 5.41 -13.34
N LEU A 166 15.86 4.36 -13.38
CA LEU A 166 15.11 3.95 -14.56
C LEU A 166 13.79 4.72 -14.64
N SER A 167 13.31 4.94 -15.86
CA SER A 167 12.02 5.61 -16.08
C SER A 167 10.88 4.85 -15.41
N THR A 168 10.04 5.58 -14.66
CA THR A 168 8.85 5.03 -13.98
C THR A 168 7.54 5.63 -14.49
N LYS A 169 7.56 6.27 -15.66
CA LYS A 169 6.40 6.99 -16.21
C LYS A 169 5.21 6.04 -16.38
N ARG A 170 5.44 4.87 -16.97
CA ARG A 170 4.43 3.82 -17.15
C ARG A 170 3.86 3.33 -15.81
N GLU A 171 4.73 3.00 -14.85
CA GLU A 171 4.28 2.47 -13.56
C GLU A 171 3.51 3.49 -12.72
N LYS A 172 3.78 4.79 -12.87
CA LYS A 172 3.01 5.86 -12.23
C LYS A 172 1.63 6.00 -12.84
N ALA A 173 1.55 6.12 -14.17
CA ALA A 173 0.28 6.21 -14.88
C ALA A 173 -0.65 5.02 -14.57
N LEU A 174 -0.13 3.80 -14.60
CA LEU A 174 -0.90 2.60 -14.25
C LEU A 174 -1.33 2.59 -12.76
N GLN A 175 -0.53 3.14 -11.84
CA GLN A 175 -0.92 3.24 -10.43
C GLN A 175 -2.04 4.26 -10.18
N GLU A 176 -2.09 5.34 -10.96
CA GLU A 176 -3.14 6.35 -10.91
C GLU A 176 -4.47 5.72 -11.32
N VAL A 177 -4.50 5.01 -12.45
CA VAL A 177 -5.68 4.24 -12.93
C VAL A 177 -6.20 3.26 -11.86
N LEU A 178 -5.30 2.61 -11.13
CA LEU A 178 -5.63 1.61 -10.12
C LEU A 178 -5.88 2.21 -8.72
N GLY A 179 -5.79 3.53 -8.58
CA GLY A 179 -5.90 4.23 -7.30
C GLY A 179 -7.29 4.08 -6.68
N GLU A 180 -8.30 4.49 -7.43
CA GLU A 180 -9.70 4.53 -6.99
C GLU A 180 -10.22 3.15 -6.58
N VAL A 181 -9.99 2.12 -7.41
CA VAL A 181 -10.41 0.73 -7.12
C VAL A 181 -9.84 0.24 -5.79
N ASN A 182 -8.60 0.61 -5.48
CA ASN A 182 -7.97 0.22 -4.23
C ASN A 182 -8.66 0.84 -3.02
N ASP A 183 -9.01 2.12 -3.12
CA ASP A 183 -9.57 2.87 -1.99
C ASP A 183 -11.01 2.45 -1.73
N LEU A 184 -11.80 2.21 -2.79
CA LEU A 184 -13.15 1.65 -2.68
C LEU A 184 -13.13 0.22 -2.12
N ARG A 185 -12.21 -0.64 -2.57
CA ARG A 185 -12.08 -2.01 -2.02
C ARG A 185 -11.74 -1.98 -0.54
N VAL A 186 -10.77 -1.16 -0.12
CA VAL A 186 -10.42 -1.03 1.31
C VAL A 186 -11.60 -0.55 2.13
N LEU A 187 -12.37 0.42 1.64
CA LEU A 187 -13.57 0.89 2.31
C LEU A 187 -14.64 -0.21 2.42
N LYS A 188 -14.82 -1.01 1.37
CA LYS A 188 -15.75 -2.15 1.35
C LYS A 188 -15.34 -3.18 2.40
N ASP A 189 -14.06 -3.52 2.48
CA ASP A 189 -13.54 -4.47 3.47
C ASP A 189 -13.79 -3.99 4.91
N LEU A 190 -13.62 -2.69 5.18
CA LEU A 190 -13.91 -2.08 6.48
C LEU A 190 -15.42 -2.13 6.82
N LEU A 191 -16.27 -1.84 5.84
CA LEU A 191 -17.72 -1.81 6.00
C LEU A 191 -18.30 -3.21 6.25
N LEU A 192 -17.82 -4.21 5.52
CA LEU A 192 -18.21 -5.60 5.73
C LEU A 192 -17.79 -6.10 7.12
N ALA A 193 -16.60 -5.71 7.60
CA ALA A 193 -16.16 -6.05 8.95
C ALA A 193 -17.04 -5.42 10.04
N TYR A 194 -17.53 -4.20 9.82
CA TYR A 194 -18.48 -3.52 10.70
C TYR A 194 -19.85 -4.23 10.70
N LEU A 195 -20.42 -4.47 9.52
CA LEU A 195 -21.73 -5.10 9.34
C LEU A 195 -21.78 -6.55 9.83
N HIS A 196 -20.64 -7.24 9.89
CA HIS A 196 -20.56 -8.59 10.48
C HIS A 196 -20.81 -8.60 12.00
N ARG A 197 -20.58 -7.47 12.68
CA ARG A 197 -20.71 -7.35 14.14
C ARG A 197 -21.96 -6.59 14.57
N ARG A 198 -22.59 -5.85 13.66
CA ARG A 198 -23.69 -4.93 13.97
C ARG A 198 -24.66 -4.84 12.81
N GLU A 199 -25.95 -4.89 13.11
CA GLU A 199 -26.98 -4.51 12.15
C GLU A 199 -27.11 -2.99 12.08
N ASP A 200 -27.01 -2.46 10.86
CA ASP A 200 -27.09 -1.03 10.59
C ASP A 200 -27.67 -0.85 9.17
N PRO A 201 -28.97 -0.51 9.05
CA PRO A 201 -29.64 -0.36 7.76
C PRO A 201 -29.04 0.74 6.88
N GLU A 202 -28.56 1.83 7.48
CA GLU A 202 -27.91 2.93 6.74
C GLU A 202 -26.59 2.45 6.14
N ALA A 203 -25.80 1.71 6.92
CA ALA A 203 -24.56 1.09 6.44
C ALA A 203 -24.78 0.00 5.39
N ARG A 204 -25.89 -0.75 5.44
CA ARG A 204 -26.29 -1.69 4.38
C ARG A 204 -26.62 -0.97 3.07
N SER A 205 -27.41 0.09 3.12
CA SER A 205 -27.71 0.89 1.92
C SER A 205 -26.44 1.54 1.34
N TYR A 206 -25.54 2.02 2.20
CA TYR A 206 -24.25 2.53 1.79
C TYR A 206 -23.38 1.48 1.09
N LEU A 207 -23.43 0.22 1.54
CA LEU A 207 -22.70 -0.89 0.90
C LEU A 207 -23.13 -1.10 -0.55
N GLU A 208 -24.44 -1.07 -0.85
CA GLU A 208 -24.96 -1.25 -2.22
C GLU A 208 -24.44 -0.16 -3.17
N GLY A 209 -24.43 1.10 -2.71
CA GLY A 209 -23.85 2.21 -3.46
C GLY A 209 -22.34 2.08 -3.65
N LEU A 210 -21.63 1.62 -2.62
CA LEU A 210 -20.19 1.37 -2.67
C LEU A 210 -19.83 0.24 -3.64
N GLU A 211 -20.64 -0.83 -3.71
CA GLU A 211 -20.47 -1.92 -4.65
C GLU A 211 -20.63 -1.45 -6.09
N SER A 212 -21.69 -0.67 -6.35
CA SER A 212 -21.93 -0.05 -7.66
C SER A 212 -20.76 0.85 -8.09
N ALA A 213 -20.23 1.66 -7.17
CA ALA A 213 -19.07 2.51 -7.42
C ALA A 213 -17.79 1.70 -7.67
N LEU A 214 -17.58 0.62 -6.92
CA LEU A 214 -16.43 -0.27 -7.07
C LEU A 214 -16.46 -1.01 -8.42
N GLU A 215 -17.62 -1.48 -8.87
CA GLU A 215 -17.79 -2.08 -10.19
C GLU A 215 -17.47 -1.08 -11.30
N ALA A 216 -18.01 0.14 -11.22
CA ALA A 216 -17.73 1.20 -12.18
C ALA A 216 -16.24 1.56 -12.22
N ALA A 217 -15.59 1.72 -11.07
CA ALA A 217 -14.16 1.99 -10.98
C ALA A 217 -13.33 0.81 -11.53
N THR A 218 -13.76 -0.43 -11.28
CA THR A 218 -13.08 -1.62 -11.80
C THR A 218 -13.14 -1.68 -13.31
N ARG A 219 -14.30 -1.40 -13.92
CA ARG A 219 -14.44 -1.31 -15.38
C ARG A 219 -13.50 -0.25 -15.97
N ARG A 220 -13.53 0.98 -15.44
CA ARG A 220 -12.62 2.06 -15.87
C ARG A 220 -11.15 1.67 -15.71
N ALA A 221 -10.80 0.98 -14.64
CA ALA A 221 -9.45 0.52 -14.42
C ALA A 221 -9.02 -0.53 -15.46
N LEU A 222 -9.89 -1.50 -15.76
CA LEU A 222 -9.62 -2.50 -16.80
C LEU A 222 -9.49 -1.86 -18.19
N GLU A 223 -10.36 -0.91 -18.53
CA GLU A 223 -10.24 -0.11 -19.77
C GLU A 223 -8.92 0.66 -19.83
N GLY A 224 -8.55 1.35 -18.74
CA GLY A 224 -7.27 2.06 -18.63
C GLY A 224 -6.03 1.14 -18.66
N LEU A 225 -6.21 -0.15 -18.43
CA LEU A 225 -5.18 -1.18 -18.62
C LEU A 225 -5.18 -1.79 -20.04
N GLY A 226 -6.11 -1.38 -20.92
CA GLY A 226 -6.31 -1.99 -22.24
C GLY A 226 -6.94 -3.38 -22.17
N LEU A 227 -7.68 -3.68 -21.10
CA LEU A 227 -8.37 -4.95 -20.86
C LEU A 227 -9.90 -4.83 -21.06
N GLY A 228 -10.39 -3.67 -21.48
CA GLY A 228 -11.80 -3.44 -21.81
C GLY A 228 -12.18 -4.04 -23.17
N SER A 229 -13.01 -5.09 -23.14
CA SER A 229 -13.63 -5.80 -24.29
C SER A 229 -12.66 -6.27 -25.39
N ILE A 230 -12.15 -7.50 -25.26
CA ILE A 230 -11.78 -8.33 -26.41
C ILE A 230 -13.10 -8.78 -27.07
N PRO A 231 -13.27 -8.68 -28.40
CA PRO A 231 -14.51 -9.09 -29.06
C PRO A 231 -14.87 -10.52 -28.67
N ARG A 232 -16.13 -10.77 -28.32
CA ARG A 232 -16.65 -12.14 -28.30
C ARG A 232 -16.51 -12.65 -29.74
N GLY A 233 -15.59 -13.60 -29.95
CA GLY A 233 -15.58 -14.43 -31.14
C GLY A 233 -16.83 -15.28 -31.21
#